data_AF-A0A495SV25-F1
#
_entry.id   AF-A0A495SV25-F1
#
_cell.length_a   1.000
_cell.length_b   1.000
_cell.length_c   1.000
_cell.angle_alpha   90.00
_cell.angle_beta   90.00
_cell.angle_gamma   90.00
#
_symmetry.space_group_name_H-M   'P 1'
#
loop_
_entity.id
_entity.type
_entity.pdbx_description
1 polymer ?
#
loop_
_entity_poly.entity_id
_entity_poly.type
_entity_poly.pdbx_seq_one_letter_code
_entity_poly.pdbx_strand_id
1 'polypeptide(L)'
;MQNRDNGMVPAIFILGLVVVLAFLLVVSRSIGASFASVLSTAPSLFIIGGVLIGVWYFVRDFWLQLFAAFFAFGWPTTWPVLTSIANGCNDPDSSFRPWQQDSFIDSGWMTWGVEFIFVALLCVAVVHEYRRRRYW
;
A
#
# COMPACT_ATOMS: atom_id res chain seq x y z
N MET A 1 -11.18 36.72 -21.97
CA MET A 1 -10.09 36.11 -21.17
C MET A 1 -10.60 34.86 -20.42
N GLN A 2 -11.28 33.92 -21.09
CA GLN A 2 -11.96 32.79 -20.41
C GLN A 2 -11.45 31.40 -20.87
N ASN A 3 -10.60 31.33 -21.90
CA ASN A 3 -10.06 30.07 -22.44
C ASN A 3 -8.72 29.65 -21.87
N ARG A 4 -8.01 30.52 -21.14
CA ARG A 4 -6.67 30.22 -20.60
C ARG A 4 -6.75 29.33 -19.35
N ASP A 5 -7.78 29.55 -18.53
CA ASP A 5 -7.98 28.81 -17.28
C ASP A 5 -8.55 27.41 -17.54
N ASN A 6 -9.33 27.24 -18.62
CA ASN A 6 -9.92 25.96 -19.03
C ASN A 6 -8.87 24.93 -19.46
N GLY A 7 -7.71 25.37 -19.98
CA GLY A 7 -6.59 24.50 -20.35
C GLY A 7 -5.61 24.24 -19.20
N MET A 8 -5.60 25.11 -18.19
CA MET A 8 -4.63 25.03 -17.08
C MET A 8 -5.00 23.92 -16.10
N VAL A 9 -6.29 23.77 -15.77
CA VAL A 9 -6.78 22.68 -14.92
C VAL A 9 -6.46 21.30 -15.50
N PRO A 10 -6.82 20.95 -16.76
CA PRO A 10 -6.49 19.65 -17.32
C PRO A 10 -4.97 19.44 -17.45
N ALA A 11 -4.19 20.50 -17.74
CA ALA A 11 -2.73 20.38 -17.78
C ALA A 11 -2.13 20.03 -16.41
N ILE A 12 -2.64 20.61 -15.31
CA ILE A 12 -2.22 20.25 -13.95
C ILE A 12 -2.58 18.80 -13.62
N PHE A 13 -3.77 18.34 -13.97
CA PHE A 13 -4.17 16.95 -13.79
C PHE A 13 -3.28 15.98 -14.58
N ILE A 14 -3.00 16.29 -15.84
CA ILE A 14 -2.13 15.46 -16.69
C ILE A 14 -0.71 15.42 -16.13
N LEU A 15 -0.14 16.57 -15.75
CA LEU A 15 1.20 16.62 -15.16
C LEU A 15 1.26 15.85 -13.84
N GLY A 16 0.25 16.01 -12.97
CA GLY A 16 0.16 15.24 -11.74
C GLY A 16 0.09 13.73 -12.00
N LEU A 17 -0.72 13.31 -12.96
CA LEU A 17 -0.85 11.90 -13.34
C LEU A 17 0.46 11.33 -13.90
N VAL A 18 1.17 12.08 -14.76
CA VAL A 18 2.48 11.68 -15.29
C VAL A 18 3.51 11.52 -14.18
N VAL A 19 3.55 12.45 -13.22
CA VAL A 19 4.46 12.36 -12.06
C VAL A 19 4.17 11.13 -11.21
N VAL A 20 2.90 10.84 -10.93
CA VAL A 20 2.50 9.66 -10.15
C VAL A 20 2.87 8.38 -10.89
N LEU A 21 2.57 8.28 -12.18
CA LEU A 21 2.92 7.10 -12.98
C LEU A 21 4.45 6.91 -13.08
N ALA A 22 5.20 7.99 -13.28
CA ALA A 22 6.66 7.93 -13.29
C ALA A 22 7.22 7.46 -11.95
N PHE A 23 6.68 7.95 -10.83
CA PHE A 23 7.06 7.51 -9.50
C PHE A 23 6.76 6.01 -9.29
N LEU A 24 5.55 5.56 -9.62
CA LEU A 24 5.19 4.14 -9.53
C LEU A 24 6.07 3.26 -10.41
N LEU A 25 6.48 3.76 -11.58
CA LEU A 25 7.41 3.05 -12.47
C LEU A 25 8.80 2.91 -11.83
N VAL A 26 9.33 3.98 -11.23
CA VAL A 26 10.61 3.92 -10.51
C VAL A 26 10.53 2.94 -9.34
N VAL A 27 9.43 2.95 -8.58
CA VAL A 27 9.21 2.03 -7.45
C VAL A 27 9.10 0.58 -7.94
N SER A 28 8.37 0.32 -9.03
CA SER A 28 8.26 -1.03 -9.61
C SER A 28 9.63 -1.57 -10.04
N ARG A 29 10.46 -0.72 -10.66
CA ARG A 29 11.81 -1.09 -11.10
C ARG A 29 12.80 -1.26 -9.94
N SER A 30 12.68 -0.49 -8.87
CA SER A 30 13.58 -0.60 -7.71
C SER A 30 13.30 -1.84 -6.88
N ILE A 31 12.03 -2.28 -6.82
CA ILE A 31 11.61 -3.47 -6.06
C ILE A 31 11.64 -4.73 -6.94
N GLY A 32 11.67 -4.60 -8.28
CA GLY A 32 11.65 -5.73 -9.21
C GLY A 32 10.26 -6.35 -9.39
N ALA A 33 9.20 -5.56 -9.14
CA ALA A 33 7.81 -5.96 -9.32
C ALA A 33 7.26 -5.45 -10.67
N SER A 34 6.21 -6.08 -11.18
CA SER A 34 5.52 -5.60 -12.39
C SER A 34 4.88 -4.24 -12.12
N PHE A 35 4.87 -3.40 -13.14
CA PHE A 35 4.22 -2.09 -13.06
C PHE A 35 2.70 -2.21 -12.84
N ALA A 36 2.05 -3.22 -13.43
CA ALA A 36 0.62 -3.42 -13.27
C ALA A 36 0.24 -3.80 -11.84
N SER A 37 1.01 -4.69 -11.19
CA SER A 37 0.80 -5.06 -9.78
C SER A 37 1.00 -3.86 -8.85
N VAL A 38 2.03 -3.03 -9.10
CA VAL A 38 2.25 -1.79 -8.33
C VAL A 38 1.12 -0.77 -8.57
N LEU A 39 0.65 -0.65 -9.82
CA LEU A 39 -0.45 0.24 -10.18
C LEU A 39 -1.79 -0.20 -9.59
N SER A 40 -2.06 -1.51 -9.50
CA SER A 40 -3.29 -2.03 -8.86
C SER A 40 -3.30 -1.83 -7.35
N THR A 41 -2.13 -1.85 -6.71
CA THR A 41 -1.98 -1.68 -5.26
C THR A 41 -2.03 -0.20 -4.85
N ALA A 42 -1.51 0.70 -5.69
CA ALA A 42 -1.35 2.11 -5.35
C ALA A 42 -2.65 2.82 -4.92
N PRO A 43 -3.79 2.71 -5.61
CA PRO A 43 -5.04 3.36 -5.22
C PRO A 43 -5.48 2.98 -3.80
N SER A 44 -5.40 1.69 -3.47
CA SER A 44 -5.78 1.15 -2.16
C SER A 44 -4.92 1.74 -1.05
N LEU A 45 -3.59 1.77 -1.24
CA LEU A 45 -2.66 2.39 -0.29
C LEU A 45 -2.87 3.89 -0.14
N PHE A 46 -3.19 4.61 -1.22
CA PHE A 46 -3.52 6.03 -1.16
C PHE A 46 -4.81 6.29 -0.37
N ILE A 47 -5.84 5.46 -0.54
CA ILE A 47 -7.09 5.57 0.24
C ILE A 47 -6.83 5.31 1.72
N ILE A 48 -6.13 4.21 2.05
CA ILE A 48 -5.80 3.86 3.44
C ILE A 48 -4.96 4.96 4.08
N GLY A 49 -3.93 5.44 3.39
CA GLY A 49 -3.09 6.55 3.85
C GLY A 49 -3.88 7.84 4.04
N GLY A 50 -4.77 8.17 3.09
CA GLY A 50 -5.64 9.35 3.17
C GLY A 50 -6.59 9.32 4.36
N VAL A 51 -7.22 8.17 4.62
CA VAL A 51 -8.08 7.98 5.80
C VAL A 51 -7.26 8.13 7.09
N LEU A 52 -6.08 7.50 7.17
CA LEU A 52 -5.24 7.58 8.36
C LEU A 52 -4.67 8.97 8.60
N ILE A 53 -4.35 9.74 7.56
CA ILE A 53 -4.00 11.17 7.67
C ILE A 53 -5.19 11.96 8.21
N GLY A 54 -6.40 11.67 7.72
CA GLY A 54 -7.63 12.25 8.26
C GLY A 54 -7.81 11.96 9.74
N VAL A 55 -7.63 10.70 10.17
CA VAL A 55 -7.68 10.31 11.59
C VAL A 55 -6.55 10.95 12.39
N TRP A 56 -5.35 11.06 11.83
CA TRP A 56 -4.22 11.71 12.49
C TRP A 56 -4.50 13.17 12.86
N TYR A 57 -5.25 13.88 12.01
CA TYR A 57 -5.68 15.25 12.30
C TYR A 57 -6.49 15.33 13.60
N PHE A 58 -7.33 14.33 13.89
CA PHE A 58 -8.12 14.26 15.12
C PHE A 58 -7.35 13.68 16.30
N VAL A 59 -6.39 12.80 16.06
CA VAL A 59 -5.75 11.98 17.08
C VAL A 59 -4.21 12.11 17.03
N ARG A 60 -3.72 13.36 17.16
CA ARG A 60 -2.29 13.73 16.97
C ARG A 60 -1.28 12.92 17.78
N ASP A 61 -1.67 12.42 18.96
CA ASP A 61 -0.77 11.69 19.86
C ASP A 61 -0.63 10.19 19.53
N PHE A 62 -1.41 9.65 18.58
CA PHE A 62 -1.50 8.21 18.31
C PHE A 62 -0.80 7.79 17.02
N TRP A 63 0.33 8.45 16.71
CA TRP A 63 1.09 8.20 15.49
C TRP A 63 1.52 6.73 15.33
N LEU A 64 1.94 6.07 16.43
CA LEU A 64 2.37 4.68 16.39
C LEU A 64 1.23 3.71 16.05
N GLN A 65 0.02 3.96 16.57
CA GLN A 65 -1.15 3.15 16.27
C GLN A 65 -1.62 3.36 14.83
N LEU A 66 -1.55 4.60 14.34
CA LEU A 66 -1.88 4.92 12.94
C LEU A 66 -0.89 4.29 11.96
N PHE A 67 0.40 4.29 12.30
CA PHE A 67 1.42 3.61 11.51
C PHE A 67 1.17 2.10 11.50
N ALA A 68 0.93 1.48 12.66
CA ALA A 68 0.60 0.05 12.73
C ALA A 68 -0.68 -0.29 11.95
N ALA A 69 -1.69 0.58 11.98
CA ALA A 69 -2.93 0.41 11.22
C ALA A 69 -2.67 0.47 9.71
N PHE A 70 -1.82 1.40 9.26
CA PHE A 70 -1.42 1.48 7.86
C PHE A 70 -0.81 0.16 7.37
N PHE A 71 0.09 -0.45 8.14
CA PHE A 71 0.67 -1.74 7.75
C PHE A 71 -0.33 -2.88 7.83
N ALA A 72 -1.17 -2.94 8.88
CA ALA A 72 -2.17 -4.00 9.01
C ALA A 72 -3.16 -4.00 7.85
N PHE A 73 -3.71 -2.84 7.48
CA PHE A 73 -4.66 -2.72 6.36
C PHE A 73 -3.98 -2.67 4.98
N GLY A 74 -2.78 -2.11 4.91
CA GLY A 74 -2.00 -2.02 3.67
C GLY A 74 -1.37 -3.34 3.25
N TRP A 75 -1.08 -4.23 4.19
CA TRP A 75 -0.44 -5.52 3.92
C TRP A 75 -1.15 -6.38 2.87
N PRO A 76 -2.46 -6.72 2.98
CA PRO A 76 -3.13 -7.51 1.97
C PRO A 76 -3.11 -6.85 0.60
N THR A 77 -3.13 -5.51 0.55
CA THR A 77 -3.06 -4.77 -0.71
C THR A 77 -1.69 -4.82 -1.39
N THR A 78 -0.62 -5.04 -0.63
CA THR A 78 0.75 -5.21 -1.18
C THR A 78 1.04 -6.62 -1.71
N TRP A 79 0.13 -7.57 -1.51
CA TRP A 79 0.31 -8.96 -1.93
C TRP A 79 0.55 -9.14 -3.44
N PRO A 80 -0.21 -8.48 -4.35
CA PRO A 80 0.03 -8.58 -5.78
C PRO A 80 1.47 -8.17 -6.17
N VAL A 81 2.03 -7.15 -5.50
CA VAL A 81 3.42 -6.73 -5.71
C VAL A 81 4.40 -7.83 -5.32
N LEU A 82 4.19 -8.49 -4.18
CA LEU A 82 5.03 -9.61 -3.72
C LEU A 82 4.92 -10.83 -4.64
N THR A 83 3.72 -11.17 -5.07
CA THR A 83 3.51 -12.28 -6.04
C THR A 83 4.18 -11.98 -7.38
N SER A 84 4.17 -10.74 -7.84
CA SER A 84 4.87 -10.34 -9.06
C SER A 84 6.40 -10.43 -8.94
N ILE A 85 6.97 -10.04 -7.79
CA ILE A 85 8.41 -10.22 -7.52
C ILE A 85 8.76 -11.71 -7.54
N ALA A 86 7.96 -12.54 -6.87
CA ALA A 86 8.14 -14.00 -6.87
C ALA A 86 8.01 -14.62 -8.27
N ASN A 87 7.24 -13.99 -9.17
CA ASN A 87 7.08 -14.39 -10.57
C ASN A 87 8.15 -13.82 -11.52
N GLY A 88 9.14 -13.13 -10.98
CA GLY A 88 10.23 -12.52 -11.75
C GLY A 88 9.75 -11.32 -12.57
N CYS A 89 8.99 -10.42 -11.95
CA CYS A 89 8.48 -9.18 -12.53
C CYS A 89 7.34 -9.37 -13.57
N ASN A 90 6.78 -10.58 -13.68
CA ASN A 90 5.60 -10.83 -14.51
C ASN A 90 4.33 -10.85 -13.66
N ASP A 91 3.20 -10.47 -14.26
CA ASP A 91 1.92 -10.59 -13.58
C ASP A 91 1.44 -12.06 -13.56
N PRO A 92 0.92 -12.54 -12.42
CA PRO A 92 0.39 -13.90 -12.29
C PRO A 92 -0.73 -14.19 -13.31
N ASP A 93 -1.56 -13.20 -13.63
CA ASP A 93 -2.71 -13.38 -14.55
C ASP A 93 -2.33 -13.44 -16.04
N SER A 94 -1.13 -12.99 -16.41
CA SER A 94 -0.69 -12.90 -17.82
C SER A 94 0.36 -13.93 -18.20
N SER A 95 0.93 -14.65 -17.22
CA SER A 95 2.02 -15.59 -17.42
C SER A 95 1.50 -17.02 -17.51
N PHE A 96 1.32 -17.57 -18.71
CA PHE A 96 1.00 -18.99 -18.85
C PHE A 96 2.24 -19.84 -18.47
N ARG A 97 2.25 -20.41 -17.26
CA ARG A 97 3.32 -21.32 -16.80
C ARG A 97 2.74 -22.68 -16.39
N PRO A 98 3.00 -23.77 -17.14
CA PRO A 98 2.39 -25.08 -16.89
C PRO A 98 2.90 -25.82 -15.62
N TRP A 99 3.88 -25.26 -14.89
CA TRP A 99 4.55 -25.91 -13.74
C TRP A 99 4.58 -25.05 -12.47
N GLN A 100 3.77 -23.99 -12.38
CA GLN A 100 3.61 -23.28 -11.13
C GLN A 100 2.72 -24.10 -10.19
N GLN A 101 3.35 -25.00 -9.45
CA GLN A 101 2.83 -25.41 -8.14
C GLN A 101 2.64 -24.13 -7.32
N ASP A 102 1.48 -23.96 -6.69
CA ASP A 102 1.14 -22.80 -5.85
C ASP A 102 2.35 -22.42 -5.00
N SER A 103 3.00 -21.31 -5.38
CA SER A 103 4.23 -20.87 -4.72
C SER A 103 3.90 -20.65 -3.24
N PHE A 104 4.74 -21.05 -2.30
CA PHE A 104 4.46 -20.86 -0.86
C PHE A 104 4.13 -19.39 -0.52
N ILE A 105 4.75 -18.46 -1.27
CA ILE A 105 4.52 -17.01 -1.25
C ILE A 105 3.14 -16.61 -1.77
N ASP A 106 2.45 -17.44 -2.54
CA ASP A 106 1.09 -17.20 -3.01
C ASP A 106 0.03 -17.92 -2.13
N SER A 107 0.48 -18.67 -1.12
CA SER A 107 -0.44 -19.34 -0.21
C SER A 107 -1.13 -18.31 0.69
N GLY A 108 -2.46 -18.39 0.79
CA GLY A 108 -3.23 -17.53 1.67
C GLY A 108 -2.73 -17.56 3.11
N TRP A 109 -2.21 -18.70 3.58
CA TRP A 109 -1.60 -18.84 4.90
C TRP A 109 -0.51 -17.80 5.19
N MET A 110 0.31 -17.47 4.20
CA MET A 110 1.37 -16.47 4.36
C MET A 110 0.80 -15.04 4.38
N THR A 111 -0.24 -14.77 3.58
CA THR A 111 -0.97 -13.50 3.60
C THR A 111 -1.60 -13.25 4.98
N TRP A 112 -2.42 -14.20 5.45
CA TRP A 112 -3.14 -14.13 6.71
C TRP A 112 -2.20 -14.19 7.92
N GLY A 113 -1.12 -14.98 7.84
CA GLY A 113 -0.14 -15.10 8.93
C GLY A 113 0.59 -13.79 9.22
N VAL A 114 1.02 -13.08 8.17
CA VAL A 114 1.69 -11.78 8.36
C VAL A 114 0.69 -10.68 8.74
N GLU A 115 -0.54 -10.72 8.21
CA GLU A 115 -1.62 -9.84 8.69
C GLU A 115 -1.84 -10.00 10.19
N PHE A 116 -1.86 -11.25 10.68
CA PHE A 116 -2.02 -11.53 12.11
C PHE A 116 -0.89 -10.93 12.97
N ILE A 117 0.35 -10.94 12.45
CA ILE A 117 1.50 -10.31 13.12
C ILE A 117 1.30 -8.79 13.20
N PHE A 118 0.83 -8.15 12.12
CA PHE A 118 0.57 -6.71 12.12
C PHE A 118 -0.58 -6.32 13.05
N VAL A 119 -1.66 -7.11 13.09
CA VAL A 119 -2.76 -6.90 14.04
C VAL A 119 -2.28 -7.08 15.48
N ALA A 120 -1.46 -8.10 15.76
CA ALA A 120 -0.88 -8.29 17.08
C ALA A 120 0.02 -7.11 17.50
N LEU A 121 0.86 -6.59 16.59
CA LEU A 121 1.66 -5.39 16.83
C LEU A 121 0.80 -4.15 17.11
N LEU A 122 -0.32 -3.99 16.38
CA LEU A 122 -1.29 -2.93 16.64
C LEU A 122 -1.92 -3.06 18.02
N CYS A 123 -2.33 -4.27 18.42
CA CYS A 123 -2.84 -4.52 19.78
C CYS A 123 -1.79 -4.18 20.85
N VAL A 124 -0.53 -4.56 20.64
CA VAL A 124 0.58 -4.21 21.55
C VAL A 124 0.77 -2.69 21.62
N ALA A 125 0.75 -1.98 20.49
CA ALA A 125 0.88 -0.53 20.44
C ALA A 125 -0.26 0.19 21.18
N VAL A 126 -1.50 -0.32 21.07
CA VAL A 126 -2.66 0.20 21.80
C VAL A 126 -2.52 -0.07 23.30
N VAL A 127 -2.15 -1.30 23.69
CA VAL A 127 -1.97 -1.68 25.11
C VAL A 127 -0.84 -0.89 25.76
N HIS A 128 0.28 -0.68 25.05
CA HIS A 128 1.41 0.09 25.52
C HIS A 128 1.02 1.54 25.81
N GLU A 129 0.29 2.18 24.89
CA GLU A 129 -0.19 3.55 25.07
C GLU A 129 -1.25 3.67 26.17
N TYR A 130 -2.16 2.70 26.28
CA TYR A 130 -3.13 2.63 27.38
C TYR A 130 -2.42 2.55 28.74
N ARG A 131 -1.38 1.72 28.85
CA ARG A 131 -0.56 1.66 30.08
C ARG A 131 0.12 2.99 30.33
N ARG A 132 0.77 3.58 29.33
CA ARG A 132 1.46 4.87 29.47
C ARG A 132 0.55 5.97 30.03
N ARG A 133 -0.69 6.06 29.56
CA ARG A 133 -1.68 7.06 30.02
C ARG A 133 -2.33 6.74 31.37
N ARG A 134 -2.19 5.52 31.89
CA ARG A 134 -2.76 5.12 33.20
C ARG A 134 -1.78 5.33 34.35
N TYR A 135 -0.48 5.35 34.07
CA TYR A 135 0.58 5.53 35.07
C TYR A 135 1.17 6.96 35.09
N TRP A 136 0.59 7.88 34.31
CA TRP A 136 0.84 9.31 34.29
C TRP A 136 -0.47 10.05 34.53
#